data_AF-K1Z3C8-F1
#
_entry.id   AF-K1Z3C8-F1
#
_cell.length_a   1.000
_cell.length_b   1.000
_cell.length_c   1.000
_cell.angle_alpha   90.00
_cell.angle_beta   90.00
_cell.angle_gamma   90.00
#
_symmetry.space_group_name_H-M   'P 1'
#
loop_
_entity.id
_entity.type
_entity.pdbx_description
1 polymer ?
#
loop_
_entity_poly.entity_id
_entity_poly.type
_entity_poly.pdbx_seq_one_letter_code
_entity_poly.pdbx_strand_id
1 'polypeptide(L)'
;FKFLGQYYDSPYGIALRRDKIFSQSTNDYGSETLKSLFEQGIAEGVIKDLPIVILFALYIGSLISVSRDHILGFIELDRHLAEQTADACWDALKR
;
A
#
# COMPACT_ATOMS: atom_id res chain seq x y z
N PHE A 1 -17.67 -8.50 12.45
CA PHE A 1 -16.50 -8.69 11.56
C PHE A 1 -16.84 -9.26 10.18
N LYS A 2 -17.74 -10.26 10.04
CA LYS A 2 -18.06 -10.89 8.74
C LYS A 2 -18.62 -9.93 7.67
N PHE A 3 -19.46 -8.97 8.06
CA PHE A 3 -20.06 -7.99 7.15
C PHE A 3 -19.05 -7.04 6.49
N LEU A 4 -18.07 -6.53 7.25
CA LEU A 4 -17.06 -5.60 6.73
C LEU A 4 -16.18 -6.27 5.67
N GLY A 5 -15.72 -7.50 5.92
CA GLY A 5 -14.98 -8.27 4.91
C GLY A 5 -15.80 -8.48 3.63
N GLN A 6 -17.05 -8.96 3.78
CA GLN A 6 -17.97 -9.14 2.66
C GLN A 6 -18.22 -7.83 1.88
N TYR A 7 -18.31 -6.70 2.57
CA TYR A 7 -18.48 -5.40 1.93
C TYR A 7 -17.26 -4.99 1.12
N TYR A 8 -16.05 -5.11 1.67
CA TYR A 8 -14.81 -4.75 0.97
C TYR A 8 -14.55 -5.64 -0.26
N ASP A 9 -14.95 -6.91 -0.19
CA ASP A 9 -14.83 -7.86 -1.30
C ASP A 9 -16.00 -7.77 -2.31
N SER A 10 -17.03 -6.97 -2.01
CA SER A 10 -18.17 -6.77 -2.90
C SER A 10 -17.83 -5.88 -4.10
N PRO A 11 -18.62 -5.92 -5.19
CA PRO A 11 -18.47 -5.00 -6.31
C PRO A 11 -18.43 -3.52 -5.90
N TYR A 12 -19.19 -3.14 -4.86
CA TYR A 12 -19.20 -1.78 -4.32
C TYR A 12 -17.91 -1.43 -3.56
N GLY A 13 -17.38 -2.36 -2.76
CA GLY A 13 -16.11 -2.18 -2.05
C GLY A 13 -14.93 -2.06 -3.00
N ILE A 14 -14.92 -2.88 -4.06
CA ILE A 14 -13.93 -2.82 -5.14
C ILE A 14 -14.03 -1.49 -5.89
N ALA A 15 -15.24 -1.05 -6.25
CA ALA A 15 -15.45 0.24 -6.91
C ALA A 15 -14.98 1.41 -6.03
N LEU A 16 -15.32 1.41 -4.74
CA LEU A 16 -14.86 2.42 -3.78
C LEU A 16 -13.33 2.45 -3.67
N ARG A 17 -12.67 1.29 -3.62
CA ARG A 17 -11.21 1.20 -3.58
C ARG A 17 -10.58 1.70 -4.88
N ARG A 18 -11.18 1.35 -6.03
CA ARG A 18 -10.74 1.81 -7.34
C ARG A 18 -10.84 3.33 -7.44
N ASP A 19 -11.96 3.90 -7.02
CA ASP A 19 -12.13 5.35 -6.98
C ASP A 19 -11.09 5.97 -6.05
N LYS A 20 -10.83 5.46 -4.85
CA LYS A 20 -9.78 6.02 -3.97
C LYS A 20 -8.37 6.00 -4.56
N ILE A 21 -8.03 5.01 -5.39
CA ILE A 21 -6.70 4.89 -6.01
C ILE A 21 -6.59 5.77 -7.27
N PHE A 22 -7.67 5.88 -8.05
CA PHE A 22 -7.63 6.46 -9.40
C PHE A 22 -8.42 7.76 -9.55
N SER A 23 -9.27 8.14 -8.60
CA SER A 23 -10.03 9.39 -8.68
C SER A 23 -9.11 10.59 -8.50
N GLN A 24 -9.35 11.59 -9.34
CA GLN A 24 -8.76 12.91 -9.15
C GLN A 24 -9.61 13.63 -8.10
N SER A 25 -9.14 13.53 -6.86
CA SER A 25 -9.38 14.46 -5.76
C SER A 25 -10.83 14.88 -5.47
N THR A 26 -11.37 14.31 -4.40
CA THR A 26 -12.34 15.00 -3.54
C THR A 26 -11.91 14.83 -2.08
N ASN A 27 -11.01 15.70 -1.61
CA ASN A 27 -10.75 15.96 -0.19
C ASN A 27 -10.35 14.76 0.69
N ASP A 28 -9.63 13.74 0.18
CA ASP A 28 -9.13 12.63 1.00
C ASP A 28 -7.60 12.72 1.13
N TYR A 29 -7.15 13.43 2.17
CA TYR A 29 -5.75 13.84 2.41
C TYR A 29 -4.71 12.71 2.41
N GLY A 30 -5.09 11.43 2.54
CA GLY A 30 -4.14 10.31 2.66
C GLY A 30 -3.73 9.64 1.33
N SER A 31 -4.67 9.47 0.39
CA SER A 31 -4.41 8.75 -0.87
C SER A 31 -3.66 9.62 -1.89
N GLU A 32 -4.02 10.91 -1.95
CA GLU A 32 -3.39 11.88 -2.84
C GLU A 32 -1.91 12.08 -2.51
N THR A 33 -1.53 12.04 -1.23
CA THR A 33 -0.12 12.19 -0.80
C THR A 33 0.76 11.04 -1.26
N LEU A 34 0.29 9.80 -1.16
CA LEU A 34 1.11 8.64 -1.59
C LEU A 34 1.19 8.52 -3.11
N LYS A 35 0.08 8.78 -3.81
CA LYS A 35 0.08 8.78 -5.28
C LYS A 35 1.04 9.82 -5.85
N SER A 36 0.95 11.06 -5.37
CA SER A 36 1.85 12.14 -5.81
C SER A 36 3.31 11.86 -5.48
N LEU A 37 3.61 11.27 -4.32
CA LEU A 37 4.96 10.85 -3.95
C LEU A 37 5.52 9.80 -4.92
N PHE A 38 4.72 8.80 -5.29
CA PHE A 38 5.14 7.80 -6.28
C PHE A 38 5.33 8.40 -7.66
N GLU A 39 4.43 9.27 -8.11
CA GLU A 39 4.55 9.97 -9.39
C GLU A 39 5.83 10.84 -9.43
N GLN A 40 6.12 11.56 -8.35
CA GLN A 40 7.36 12.34 -8.22
C GLN A 40 8.59 11.42 -8.22
N GLY A 41 8.59 10.35 -7.43
CA GLY A 41 9.72 9.42 -7.36
C GLY A 41 10.02 8.71 -8.68
N ILE A 42 8.99 8.44 -9.50
CA ILE A 42 9.16 7.96 -10.87
C ILE A 42 9.79 9.05 -11.74
N ALA A 43 9.28 10.28 -11.68
CA ALA A 43 9.80 11.41 -12.46
C ALA A 43 11.27 11.73 -12.15
N GLU A 44 11.68 11.58 -10.89
CA GLU A 44 13.07 11.75 -10.43
C GLU A 44 13.95 10.51 -10.69
N GLY A 45 13.37 9.40 -11.15
CA GLY A 45 14.07 8.15 -11.42
C GLY A 45 14.51 7.37 -10.18
N VAL A 46 14.03 7.74 -9.00
CA VAL A 46 14.30 7.08 -7.71
C VAL A 46 13.49 5.79 -7.56
N ILE A 47 12.24 5.80 -8.05
CA ILE A 47 11.31 4.67 -8.00
C ILE A 47 11.20 4.03 -9.39
N LYS A 48 11.02 2.72 -9.44
CA LYS A 48 10.77 1.96 -10.67
C LYS A 48 9.54 2.52 -11.40
N ASP A 49 9.65 2.68 -12.71
CA ASP A 49 8.55 3.11 -13.59
C ASP A 49 7.55 1.96 -13.77
N LEU A 50 6.61 1.85 -12.83
CA LEU A 50 5.55 0.84 -12.79
C LEU A 50 4.19 1.53 -12.56
N PRO A 51 3.08 0.90 -12.99
CA PRO A 51 1.75 1.38 -12.67
C PRO A 51 1.58 1.62 -11.16
N ILE A 52 1.02 2.78 -10.79
CA ILE A 52 0.84 3.21 -9.40
C ILE A 52 0.20 2.12 -8.52
N VAL A 53 -0.79 1.39 -9.04
CA VAL A 53 -1.43 0.28 -8.32
C VAL A 53 -0.46 -0.84 -7.93
N ILE A 54 0.56 -1.13 -8.75
CA ILE A 54 1.61 -2.10 -8.45
C ILE A 54 2.53 -1.56 -7.36
N LEU A 55 2.92 -0.28 -7.44
CA LEU A 55 3.73 0.37 -6.39
C LEU A 55 3.01 0.37 -5.04
N PHE A 56 1.70 0.65 -5.03
CA PHE A 56 0.87 0.51 -3.83
C PHE A 56 0.84 -0.92 -3.28
N ALA A 57 0.75 -1.94 -4.15
CA ALA A 57 0.77 -3.33 -3.72
C ALA A 57 2.13 -3.73 -3.12
N LEU A 58 3.23 -3.28 -3.72
CA LEU A 58 4.59 -3.55 -3.24
C LEU A 58 4.92 -2.84 -1.93
N TYR A 59 4.35 -1.66 -1.70
CA TYR A 59 4.60 -0.86 -0.48
C TYR A 59 3.55 -1.07 0.61
N ILE A 60 2.31 -0.64 0.37
CA ILE A 60 1.25 -0.71 1.38
C ILE A 60 0.75 -2.15 1.53
N GLY A 61 0.66 -2.89 0.42
CA GLY A 61 0.20 -4.29 0.45
C GLY A 61 1.11 -5.20 1.26
N SER A 62 2.43 -5.06 1.13
CA SER A 62 3.41 -5.81 1.92
C SER A 62 3.34 -5.46 3.40
N LEU A 63 3.28 -4.17 3.76
CA LEU A 63 3.13 -3.72 5.15
C LEU A 63 1.84 -4.25 5.81
N ILE A 64 0.72 -4.24 5.09
CA ILE A 64 -0.55 -4.81 5.58
C ILE A 64 -0.40 -6.32 5.81
N SER A 65 0.24 -7.06 4.90
CA SER A 65 0.43 -8.50 5.05
C SER A 65 1.27 -8.83 6.28
N VAL A 66 2.43 -8.18 6.43
CA VAL A 66 3.34 -8.40 7.57
C VAL A 66 2.65 -8.04 8.88
N SER A 67 1.94 -6.90 8.93
CA SER A 67 1.20 -6.48 10.13
C SER A 67 0.12 -7.49 10.50
N ARG A 68 -0.62 -8.01 9.52
CA ARG A 68 -1.63 -9.04 9.74
C ARG A 68 -1.00 -10.32 10.28
N ASP A 69 0.11 -10.75 9.69
CA ASP A 69 0.79 -11.99 10.09
C ASP A 69 1.35 -11.87 11.52
N HIS A 70 1.79 -10.67 11.91
CA HIS A 70 2.14 -10.36 13.29
C HIS A 70 0.94 -10.44 14.26
N ILE A 71 -0.16 -9.76 13.92
CA ILE A 71 -1.40 -9.76 14.75
C ILE A 71 -1.96 -11.17 14.93
N LEU A 72 -1.85 -12.02 13.91
CA LEU A 72 -2.31 -13.41 13.95
C LEU A 72 -1.30 -14.37 14.63
N GLY A 73 -0.14 -13.88 15.06
CA GLY A 73 0.88 -14.67 15.75
C GLY A 73 1.69 -15.61 14.85
N PHE A 74 1.68 -15.40 13.53
CA PHE A 74 2.55 -16.15 12.61
C PHE A 74 4.01 -15.68 12.68
N ILE A 75 4.23 -14.40 13.00
CA ILE A 75 5.55 -13.80 13.19
C ILE A 75 5.55 -12.85 14.39
N GLU A 76 6.69 -12.69 15.05
CA GLU A 76 6.91 -11.62 16.02
C GLU A 76 7.65 -10.47 15.31
N LEU A 77 6.97 -9.35 15.10
CA LEU A 77 7.54 -8.18 14.45
C LEU A 77 8.17 -7.28 15.51
N ASP A 78 9.36 -7.64 15.96
CA ASP A 78 10.16 -6.77 16.82
C ASP A 78 10.69 -5.54 16.04
N ARG A 79 11.33 -4.61 16.75
CA ARG A 79 11.81 -3.37 16.15
C ARG A 79 12.83 -3.61 15.03
N HIS A 80 13.74 -4.56 15.24
CA HIS A 80 14.80 -4.85 14.28
C HIS A 80 14.20 -5.45 13.00
N LEU A 81 13.29 -6.40 13.13
CA LEU A 81 12.62 -7.02 11.98
C LEU A 81 11.70 -6.02 11.26
N ALA A 82 11.08 -5.08 11.98
CA ALA A 82 10.31 -4.00 11.38
C ALA A 82 11.17 -3.08 10.50
N GLU A 83 12.37 -2.69 10.98
CA GLU A 83 13.33 -1.89 10.21
C GLU A 83 13.79 -2.64 8.95
N GLN A 84 14.18 -3.91 9.08
CA GLN A 84 14.56 -4.74 7.94
C GLN A 84 13.42 -4.92 6.92
N THR A 85 12.19 -5.05 7.41
CA THR A 85 11.00 -5.15 6.54
C THR A 85 10.76 -3.85 5.78
N ALA A 86 10.90 -2.70 6.44
CA ALA A 86 10.75 -1.40 5.80
C ALA A 86 11.80 -1.20 4.70
N ASP A 87 13.06 -1.55 4.98
CA ASP A 87 14.15 -1.51 4.00
C ASP A 87 13.86 -2.44 2.80
N ALA A 88 13.41 -3.67 3.05
CA ALA A 88 13.05 -4.60 1.98
C ALA A 88 11.88 -4.08 1.12
N CYS A 89 10.88 -3.44 1.73
CA CYS A 89 9.77 -2.80 1.01
C CYS A 89 10.26 -1.62 0.16
N TRP A 90 11.21 -0.83 0.67
CA TRP A 90 11.83 0.25 -0.09
C TRP A 90 12.66 -0.28 -1.26
N ASP A 91 13.43 -1.35 -1.05
CA ASP A 91 14.25 -2.00 -2.08
C ASP A 91 13.39 -2.57 -3.22
N ALA A 92 12.19 -3.04 -2.92
CA ALA A 92 11.22 -3.46 -3.92
C ALA A 92 10.74 -2.29 -4.82
N LEU A 93 10.75 -1.04 -4.33
CA LEU A 93 10.34 0.15 -5.07
C LEU A 93 11.49 0.86 -5.76
N LYS A 94 12.65 0.99 -5.10
CA LYS A 94 13.78 1.79 -5.55
C LYS A 94 14.38 1.26 -6.86
N ARG A 95 14.86 2.14 -7.73
CA ARG A 95 15.52 1.74 -8.98
C ARG A 95 16.95 1.27 -8.76
#